data_AF-A0A431I8P3-F1
#
_entry.id   AF-A0A431I8P3-F1
#
_cell.length_a   1.000
_cell.length_b   1.000
_cell.length_c   1.000
_cell.angle_alpha   90.00
_cell.angle_beta   90.00
_cell.angle_gamma   90.00
#
_symmetry.space_group_name_H-M   'P 1'
#
loop_
_entity.id
_entity.type
_entity.pdbx_description
1 polymer ?
#
loop_
_entity_poly.entity_id
_entity_poly.type
_entity_poly.pdbx_seq_one_letter_code
_entity_poly.pdbx_strand_id
1 'polypeptide(L)'
;MVDTTTRNVNLTEGQLGIINVSPFGSVGMNSFTDATPTITEAPSIAIVQGTASSASMTTATATYPLWVRPFEQTQPLVSTDKDILVTKQAFRLGKHAIWSVGVPSSTTTGGVNVLDETEYTLTTAWDSVRDDAQFNPFGNPSTSYSITTPDFTNLSSTYPQPIDYIVTHFAYHINRNAQGLSIGNQIGRNPFFALIVGIANSGPSGAAAGTAISGLTAGSTLDVITVGSTTRAITLTQEMVDSLQAAATATSFTHVFTTNLANAGTTTGGTATGLWVVALDGIPAYSDYVPQKKVNVTVGLTRGFDYNTVTSVRAQTPDEGQGYGRQLSLLYAATQGQRKYFHRHTADPIVNFPNPIVEDQQYTVYNIMHGYWNATGGRPEYVPQREIICIPRYSTGTTTNPVIATFDTALNSWLASAGAPSIKAID
;
A
#
# COMPACT_ATOMS: atom_id res chain seq x y z
N MET A 1 6.01 -9.74 37.36
CA MET A 1 6.09 -10.13 35.93
C MET A 1 6.69 -11.52 35.74
N VAL A 2 7.80 -11.87 36.42
CA VAL A 2 8.38 -13.21 36.38
C VAL A 2 7.74 -14.09 37.46
N ASP A 3 7.31 -15.29 37.10
CA ASP A 3 6.86 -16.31 38.05
C ASP A 3 8.07 -16.87 38.81
N THR A 4 8.05 -16.76 40.14
CA THR A 4 9.16 -17.18 41.01
C THR A 4 9.35 -18.69 41.07
N THR A 5 8.35 -19.48 40.67
CA THR A 5 8.38 -20.94 40.67
C THR A 5 8.90 -21.47 39.34
N THR A 6 8.38 -20.97 38.22
CA THR A 6 8.75 -21.43 36.87
C THR A 6 9.90 -20.64 36.25
N ARG A 7 10.23 -19.47 36.81
CA ARG A 7 11.15 -18.46 36.25
C ARG A 7 10.74 -17.94 34.87
N ASN A 8 9.51 -18.24 34.44
CA ASN A 8 8.96 -17.75 33.19
C ASN A 8 8.44 -16.33 33.33
N VAL A 9 8.35 -15.64 32.21
CA VAL A 9 7.66 -14.36 32.11
C VAL A 9 6.18 -14.68 31.94
N ASN A 10 5.30 -14.04 32.71
CA ASN A 10 3.85 -14.18 32.57
C ASN A 10 3.32 -13.44 31.32
N LEU A 11 3.90 -13.73 30.17
CA LEU A 11 3.51 -13.26 28.85
C LEU A 11 3.58 -14.44 27.87
N THR A 12 2.56 -14.60 27.04
CA THR A 12 2.67 -15.48 25.88
C THR A 12 3.37 -14.76 24.73
N GLU A 13 3.86 -15.52 23.75
CA GLU A 13 4.47 -14.94 22.54
C GLU A 13 3.49 -13.96 21.87
N GLY A 14 3.97 -12.75 21.58
CA GLY A 14 3.18 -11.70 20.96
C GLY A 14 2.19 -10.97 21.90
N GLN A 15 2.05 -11.41 23.16
CA GLN A 15 1.19 -10.72 24.12
C GLN A 15 1.81 -9.38 24.52
N LEU A 16 1.05 -8.31 24.33
CA LEU A 16 1.38 -6.97 24.81
C LEU A 16 0.83 -6.76 26.23
N GLY A 17 1.60 -6.05 27.05
CA GLY A 17 1.18 -5.62 28.38
C GLY A 17 1.79 -4.28 28.77
N ILE A 18 1.16 -3.61 29.72
CA ILE A 18 1.68 -2.39 30.36
C ILE A 18 2.04 -2.75 31.79
N ILE A 19 3.26 -2.43 32.20
CA ILE A 19 3.76 -2.70 33.54
C ILE A 19 4.13 -1.40 34.25
N ASN A 20 3.95 -1.37 35.57
CA ASN A 20 4.56 -0.31 36.39
C ASN A 20 6.07 -0.58 36.52
N VAL A 21 6.88 0.43 36.25
CA VAL A 21 8.35 0.40 36.43
C VAL A 21 8.82 1.34 37.53
N SER A 22 7.89 2.02 38.21
CA SER A 22 8.17 2.84 39.37
C SER A 22 8.12 2.01 40.66
N PRO A 23 8.99 2.28 41.66
CA PRO A 23 8.81 1.77 43.01
C PRO A 23 7.69 2.50 43.78
N PHE A 24 7.15 3.59 43.21
CA PHE A 24 6.07 4.38 43.78
C PHE A 24 4.72 3.99 43.15
N GLY A 25 3.63 4.30 43.84
CA GLY A 25 2.26 3.97 43.43
C GLY A 25 1.66 2.80 44.21
N SER A 26 0.44 2.40 43.84
CA SER A 26 -0.27 1.27 44.44
C SER A 26 0.03 -0.06 43.76
N VAL A 27 0.43 -0.05 42.48
CA VAL A 27 0.83 -1.26 41.74
C VAL A 27 2.30 -1.55 42.03
N GLY A 28 2.64 -2.78 42.39
CA GLY A 28 4.02 -3.16 42.66
C GLY A 28 4.92 -3.02 41.42
N MET A 29 6.19 -2.67 41.62
CA MET A 29 7.17 -2.57 40.53
C MET A 29 7.27 -3.88 39.73
N ASN A 30 7.36 -3.78 38.41
CA ASN A 30 7.33 -4.89 37.45
C ASN A 30 6.06 -5.75 37.54
N SER A 31 4.92 -5.14 37.88
CA SER A 31 3.59 -5.77 37.85
C SER A 31 2.74 -5.15 36.75
N PHE A 32 1.87 -5.96 36.15
CA PHE A 32 0.91 -5.48 35.14
C PHE A 32 -0.05 -4.48 35.77
N THR A 33 -0.34 -3.42 35.03
CA THR A 33 -1.38 -2.47 35.38
C THR A 33 -2.76 -3.04 35.06
N ASP A 34 -3.82 -2.36 35.51
CA ASP A 34 -5.17 -2.69 35.10
C ASP A 34 -5.48 -2.19 33.66
N ALA A 35 -6.75 -2.25 33.26
CA ALA A 35 -7.20 -1.80 31.94
C ALA A 35 -7.29 -0.27 31.78
N THR A 36 -7.25 0.48 32.88
CA THR A 36 -7.39 1.94 32.91
C THR A 36 -6.38 2.55 33.89
N PRO A 37 -5.07 2.39 33.62
CA PRO A 37 -4.05 2.81 34.55
C PRO A 37 -4.06 4.31 34.77
N THR A 38 -3.61 4.73 35.95
CA THR A 38 -3.43 6.14 36.31
C THR A 38 -2.04 6.37 36.89
N ILE A 39 -1.53 7.61 36.86
CA ILE A 39 -0.24 7.95 37.46
C ILE A 39 -0.19 7.72 38.97
N THR A 40 -1.33 7.70 39.66
CA THR A 40 -1.39 7.42 41.10
C THR A 40 -1.06 5.96 41.37
N GLU A 41 -1.50 5.05 40.50
CA GLU A 41 -1.22 3.63 40.65
C GLU A 41 0.12 3.21 40.05
N ALA A 42 0.49 3.80 38.91
CA ALA A 42 1.71 3.50 38.15
C ALA A 42 2.32 4.82 37.61
N PRO A 43 3.11 5.54 38.43
CA PRO A 43 3.71 6.82 38.04
C PRO A 43 4.66 6.74 36.84
N SER A 44 5.22 5.56 36.59
CA SER A 44 6.06 5.30 35.42
C SER A 44 5.69 3.95 34.84
N ILE A 45 5.39 3.91 33.54
CA ILE A 45 5.00 2.67 32.86
C ILE A 45 6.02 2.26 31.83
N ALA A 46 6.08 0.98 31.52
CA ALA A 46 6.76 0.47 30.33
C ALA A 46 5.84 -0.50 29.59
N ILE A 47 5.99 -0.55 28.28
CA ILE A 47 5.22 -1.44 27.43
C ILE A 47 6.10 -2.64 27.12
N VAL A 48 5.56 -3.83 27.35
CA VAL A 48 6.27 -5.09 27.21
C VAL A 48 5.57 -6.01 26.21
N GLN A 49 6.36 -6.78 25.47
CA GLN A 49 5.88 -7.80 24.54
C GLN A 49 6.53 -9.14 24.84
N GLY A 50 5.74 -10.20 24.97
CA GLY A 50 6.26 -11.56 25.08
C GLY A 50 6.93 -12.04 23.78
N THR A 51 8.04 -12.76 23.91
CA THR A 51 8.73 -13.48 22.84
C THR A 51 8.36 -14.97 22.87
N ALA A 52 8.79 -15.73 21.86
CA ALA A 52 8.69 -17.21 21.85
C ALA A 52 9.31 -17.86 23.10
N SER A 53 10.28 -17.20 23.72
CA SER A 53 10.97 -17.70 24.91
C SER A 53 10.28 -17.34 26.24
N SER A 54 9.32 -16.39 26.25
CA SER A 54 8.70 -15.88 27.49
C SER A 54 8.09 -16.98 28.35
N ALA A 55 7.42 -17.96 27.72
CA ALA A 55 6.70 -19.04 28.39
C ALA A 55 7.58 -20.26 28.73
N SER A 56 8.86 -20.28 28.35
CA SER A 56 9.76 -21.42 28.61
C SER A 56 11.22 -20.97 28.63
N MET A 57 11.56 -20.12 29.60
CA MET A 57 12.88 -19.51 29.73
C MET A 57 13.99 -20.53 30.04
N THR A 58 13.64 -21.66 30.65
CA THR A 58 14.59 -22.70 31.07
C THR A 58 15.06 -23.60 29.92
N THR A 59 14.30 -23.67 28.83
CA THR A 59 14.63 -24.47 27.63
C THR A 59 14.92 -23.62 26.41
N ALA A 60 14.67 -22.31 26.49
CA ALA A 60 14.99 -21.37 25.44
C ALA A 60 16.50 -21.36 25.15
N THR A 61 16.84 -21.50 23.87
CA THR A 61 18.21 -21.40 23.38
C THR A 61 18.30 -20.27 22.36
N ALA A 62 19.39 -19.52 22.39
CA ALA A 62 19.70 -18.52 21.39
C ALA A 62 20.95 -18.97 20.62
N THR A 63 21.00 -18.64 19.33
CA THR A 63 22.20 -18.93 18.52
C THR A 63 23.31 -17.98 18.94
N TYR A 64 24.43 -18.52 19.41
CA TYR A 64 25.61 -17.73 19.79
C TYR A 64 26.05 -16.82 18.62
N PRO A 65 26.39 -15.54 18.86
CA PRO A 65 26.61 -14.85 20.14
C PRO A 65 25.37 -14.16 20.75
N LEU A 66 24.15 -14.42 20.27
CA LEU A 66 22.94 -13.82 20.83
C LEU A 66 22.56 -14.48 22.17
N TRP A 67 21.87 -13.72 23.02
CA TRP A 67 21.26 -14.22 24.25
C TRP A 67 19.74 -14.35 24.10
N VAL A 68 19.12 -15.17 24.95
CA VAL A 68 17.66 -15.33 25.01
C VAL A 68 17.03 -14.03 25.50
N ARG A 69 16.11 -13.46 24.72
CA ARG A 69 15.32 -12.28 25.13
C ARG A 69 13.99 -12.75 25.75
N PRO A 70 13.79 -12.56 27.06
CA PRO A 70 12.57 -13.01 27.74
C PRO A 70 11.32 -12.24 27.32
N PHE A 71 11.46 -10.98 26.95
CA PHE A 71 10.42 -10.08 26.47
C PHE A 71 11.12 -8.89 25.79
N GLU A 72 10.42 -8.17 24.92
CA GLU A 72 10.83 -6.83 24.49
C GLU A 72 10.19 -5.80 25.40
N GLN A 73 10.89 -4.69 25.66
CA GLN A 73 10.41 -3.64 26.56
C GLN A 73 10.80 -2.27 26.02
N THR A 74 9.88 -1.31 26.10
CA THR A 74 10.15 0.11 25.86
C THR A 74 10.92 0.74 27.01
N GLN A 75 11.59 1.87 26.74
CA GLN A 75 12.10 2.70 27.82
C GLN A 75 10.95 3.20 28.72
N PRO A 76 11.22 3.46 30.03
CA PRO A 76 10.21 3.97 30.94
C PRO A 76 9.57 5.27 30.46
N LEU A 77 8.24 5.29 30.42
CA LEU A 77 7.42 6.48 30.25
C LEU A 77 7.16 7.07 31.63
N VAL A 78 7.80 8.19 31.93
CA VAL A 78 7.75 8.80 33.26
C VAL A 78 6.77 9.97 33.24
N SER A 79 5.76 9.95 34.10
CA SER A 79 4.71 10.98 34.15
C SER A 79 5.21 12.40 34.49
N THR A 80 6.36 12.52 35.15
CA THR A 80 6.95 13.83 35.48
C THR A 80 7.54 14.53 34.26
N ASP A 81 7.91 13.77 33.24
CA ASP A 81 8.44 14.31 31.98
C ASP A 81 7.23 14.65 31.09
N LYS A 82 6.89 15.93 31.01
CA LYS A 82 5.67 16.42 30.34
C LYS A 82 5.69 16.32 28.81
N ASP A 83 6.75 15.77 28.23
CA ASP A 83 6.99 15.73 26.79
C ASP A 83 6.62 14.37 26.18
N ILE A 84 5.55 13.74 26.67
CA ILE A 84 5.02 12.49 26.10
C ILE A 84 4.01 12.81 25.01
N LEU A 85 4.35 12.44 23.77
CA LEU A 85 3.47 12.54 22.61
C LEU A 85 3.26 11.15 22.03
N VAL A 86 2.00 10.74 21.90
CA VAL A 86 1.63 9.47 21.26
C VAL A 86 0.81 9.75 20.01
N THR A 87 1.27 9.21 18.89
CA THR A 87 0.52 9.23 17.64
C THR A 87 0.16 7.83 17.19
N LYS A 88 -1.06 7.66 16.69
CA LYS A 88 -1.59 6.42 16.14
C LYS A 88 -1.79 6.58 14.64
N GLN A 89 -1.23 5.65 13.88
CA GLN A 89 -1.36 5.54 12.45
C GLN A 89 -2.08 4.23 12.14
N ALA A 90 -3.35 4.34 11.72
CA ALA A 90 -4.13 3.17 11.34
C ALA A 90 -3.67 2.65 9.97
N PHE A 91 -3.83 1.35 9.75
CA PHE A 91 -3.59 0.79 8.42
C PHE A 91 -4.53 1.42 7.39
N ARG A 92 -3.96 1.80 6.24
CA ARG A 92 -4.69 2.34 5.11
C ARG A 92 -4.18 1.68 3.83
N LEU A 93 -5.09 1.18 3.01
CA LEU A 93 -4.74 0.62 1.71
C LEU A 93 -4.10 1.70 0.83
N GLY A 94 -3.13 1.28 0.03
CA GLY A 94 -2.61 2.06 -1.06
C GLY A 94 -3.57 2.11 -2.24
N LYS A 95 -3.24 2.94 -3.22
CA LYS A 95 -4.02 3.20 -4.42
C LYS A 95 -3.12 3.12 -5.65
N HIS A 96 -3.66 2.60 -6.73
CA HIS A 96 -3.00 2.57 -8.02
C HIS A 96 -3.34 3.82 -8.81
N ALA A 97 -2.36 4.35 -9.56
CA ALA A 97 -2.62 5.41 -10.50
C ALA A 97 -3.49 4.89 -11.64
N ILE A 98 -4.57 5.60 -11.96
CA ILE A 98 -5.41 5.30 -13.12
C ILE A 98 -5.59 6.59 -13.90
N TRP A 99 -5.22 6.54 -15.17
CA TRP A 99 -5.44 7.62 -16.11
C TRP A 99 -6.57 7.23 -17.07
N SER A 100 -7.53 8.12 -17.26
CA SER A 100 -8.70 7.90 -18.11
C SER A 100 -8.65 8.79 -19.34
N VAL A 101 -8.93 8.19 -20.50
CA VAL A 101 -9.11 8.88 -21.78
C VAL A 101 -10.52 8.61 -22.31
N GLY A 102 -11.19 9.65 -22.76
CA GLY A 102 -12.58 9.59 -23.24
C GLY A 102 -13.62 9.69 -22.12
N VAL A 103 -14.88 9.54 -22.50
CA VAL A 103 -16.06 9.66 -21.63
C VAL A 103 -17.06 8.53 -21.92
N PRO A 104 -17.99 8.21 -21.01
CA PRO A 104 -19.06 7.25 -21.28
C PRO A 104 -19.93 7.72 -22.45
N SER A 105 -20.52 6.78 -23.20
CA SER A 105 -21.40 7.08 -24.34
C SER A 105 -22.65 7.90 -23.99
N SER A 106 -23.02 7.99 -22.70
CA SER A 106 -24.06 8.89 -22.20
C SER A 106 -23.65 10.38 -22.22
N THR A 107 -22.40 10.69 -22.53
CA THR A 107 -21.82 12.04 -22.52
C THR A 107 -21.10 12.30 -23.85
N THR A 108 -21.42 13.40 -24.52
CA THR A 108 -20.82 13.75 -25.82
C THR A 108 -19.62 14.69 -25.69
N THR A 109 -19.66 15.62 -24.74
CA THR A 109 -18.52 16.50 -24.42
C THR A 109 -17.41 15.69 -23.76
N GLY A 110 -16.16 15.80 -24.25
CA GLY A 110 -15.07 14.99 -23.73
C GLY A 110 -14.77 13.71 -24.52
N GLY A 111 -15.63 13.37 -25.49
CA GLY A 111 -15.51 12.17 -26.31
C GLY A 111 -14.29 12.19 -27.22
N VAL A 112 -13.78 10.99 -27.55
CA VAL A 112 -12.71 10.85 -28.55
C VAL A 112 -13.26 11.29 -29.90
N ASN A 113 -12.64 12.31 -30.50
CA ASN A 113 -12.96 12.75 -31.85
C ASN A 113 -12.49 11.70 -32.86
N VAL A 114 -13.34 11.32 -33.80
CA VAL A 114 -13.02 10.34 -34.85
C VAL A 114 -12.95 11.04 -36.19
N LEU A 115 -11.85 10.85 -36.89
CA LEU A 115 -11.62 11.29 -38.26
C LEU A 115 -11.14 10.10 -39.10
N ASP A 116 -11.52 10.11 -40.37
CA ASP A 116 -11.07 9.14 -41.36
C ASP A 116 -9.59 9.36 -41.70
N GLU A 117 -8.89 8.26 -42.00
CA GLU A 117 -7.51 8.27 -42.52
C GLU A 117 -6.53 9.15 -41.73
N THR A 118 -6.74 9.23 -40.41
CA THR A 118 -6.02 10.13 -39.51
C THR A 118 -5.12 9.33 -38.57
N GLU A 119 -3.90 9.81 -38.36
CA GLU A 119 -2.99 9.24 -37.37
C GLU A 119 -3.29 9.79 -35.97
N TYR A 120 -3.58 8.88 -35.05
CA TYR A 120 -3.71 9.15 -33.63
C TYR A 120 -2.48 8.64 -32.90
N THR A 121 -1.91 9.47 -32.02
CA THR A 121 -0.76 9.09 -31.20
C THR A 121 -1.03 9.40 -29.73
N LEU A 122 -0.87 8.39 -28.88
CA LEU A 122 -0.98 8.46 -27.43
C LEU A 122 0.38 8.12 -26.82
N THR A 123 0.85 8.96 -25.90
CA THR A 123 2.11 8.74 -25.19
C THR A 123 1.84 8.46 -23.72
N THR A 124 2.31 7.32 -23.23
CA THR A 124 2.27 6.98 -21.80
C THR A 124 3.64 7.25 -21.19
N ALA A 125 3.69 8.08 -20.15
CA ALA A 125 4.88 8.30 -19.33
C ALA A 125 4.61 7.80 -17.90
N TRP A 126 5.64 7.32 -17.23
CA TRP A 126 5.53 6.85 -15.86
C TRP A 126 6.70 7.32 -15.01
N ASP A 127 6.46 7.40 -13.71
CA ASP A 127 7.46 7.79 -12.72
C ASP A 127 7.31 6.92 -11.47
N SER A 128 8.46 6.62 -10.86
CA SER A 128 8.51 5.96 -9.56
C SER A 128 9.85 6.27 -8.90
N VAL A 129 9.85 6.34 -7.57
CA VAL A 129 11.08 6.57 -6.79
C VAL A 129 12.16 5.52 -7.10
N ARG A 130 11.74 4.29 -7.45
CA ARG A 130 12.65 3.20 -7.80
C ARG A 130 13.30 3.41 -9.16
N ASP A 131 12.49 3.77 -10.15
CA ASP A 131 12.94 3.97 -11.52
C ASP A 131 13.89 5.17 -11.60
N ASP A 132 13.56 6.26 -10.91
CA ASP A 132 14.40 7.45 -10.82
C ASP A 132 15.73 7.15 -10.10
N ALA A 133 15.69 6.38 -9.01
CA ALA A 133 16.89 6.06 -8.23
C ALA A 133 17.85 5.10 -8.94
N GLN A 134 17.34 4.24 -9.83
CA GLN A 134 18.12 3.13 -10.42
C GLN A 134 18.40 3.28 -11.91
N PHE A 135 17.52 3.91 -12.68
CA PHE A 135 17.52 3.77 -14.14
C PHE A 135 17.56 5.09 -14.92
N ASN A 136 17.03 6.21 -14.40
CA ASN A 136 17.01 7.44 -15.20
C ASN A 136 17.08 8.76 -14.39
N PRO A 137 18.23 9.46 -14.39
CA PRO A 137 18.35 10.79 -13.77
C PRO A 137 17.89 11.96 -14.66
N PHE A 138 17.46 11.75 -15.93
CA PHE A 138 17.25 12.84 -16.90
C PHE A 138 15.83 12.95 -17.49
N GLY A 139 14.85 12.16 -17.01
CA GLY A 139 13.43 12.36 -17.34
C GLY A 139 12.58 11.09 -17.18
N ASN A 140 11.26 11.24 -17.23
CA ASN A 140 10.35 10.11 -17.08
C ASN A 140 10.43 9.21 -18.33
N PRO A 141 10.60 7.89 -18.18
CA PRO A 141 10.46 6.98 -19.31
C PRO A 141 9.06 7.11 -19.92
N SER A 142 9.02 7.03 -21.25
CA SER A 142 7.76 7.13 -21.99
C SER A 142 7.74 6.21 -23.20
N THR A 143 6.53 5.86 -23.62
CA THR A 143 6.29 5.06 -24.82
C THR A 143 5.13 5.67 -25.59
N SER A 144 5.35 5.95 -26.86
CA SER A 144 4.32 6.44 -27.77
C SER A 144 3.77 5.30 -28.60
N TYR A 145 2.45 5.26 -28.71
CA TYR A 145 1.71 4.33 -29.55
C TYR A 145 1.00 5.16 -30.62
N SER A 146 1.14 4.78 -31.88
CA SER A 146 0.43 5.40 -33.00
C SER A 146 -0.47 4.37 -33.68
N ILE A 147 -1.64 4.82 -34.12
CA ILE A 147 -2.55 4.07 -34.99
C ILE A 147 -3.04 5.00 -36.10
N THR A 148 -3.28 4.46 -37.29
CA THR A 148 -3.93 5.20 -38.38
C THR A 148 -5.33 4.65 -38.57
N THR A 149 -6.33 5.51 -38.51
CA THR A 149 -7.72 5.10 -38.70
C THR A 149 -7.98 4.73 -40.17
N PRO A 150 -8.83 3.73 -40.43
CA PRO A 150 -9.35 3.49 -41.77
C PRO A 150 -10.34 4.59 -42.18
N ASP A 151 -10.76 4.57 -43.44
CA ASP A 151 -11.92 5.35 -43.90
C ASP A 151 -13.21 4.73 -43.35
N PHE A 152 -13.71 5.25 -42.23
CA PHE A 152 -14.94 4.78 -41.59
C PHE A 152 -16.18 5.15 -42.40
N THR A 153 -16.12 6.22 -43.21
CA THR A 153 -17.22 6.60 -44.09
C THR A 153 -17.48 5.50 -45.12
N ASN A 154 -16.43 4.99 -45.77
CA ASN A 154 -16.52 3.93 -46.77
C ASN A 154 -16.69 2.53 -46.13
N LEU A 155 -16.11 2.31 -44.95
CA LEU A 155 -16.17 1.01 -44.24
C LEU A 155 -17.22 0.96 -43.11
N SER A 156 -18.24 1.83 -43.16
CA SER A 156 -19.25 1.98 -42.10
C SER A 156 -20.02 0.69 -41.78
N SER A 157 -20.14 -0.24 -42.72
CA SER A 157 -20.74 -1.57 -42.48
C SER A 157 -19.83 -2.52 -41.71
N THR A 158 -18.51 -2.35 -41.85
CA THR A 158 -17.48 -3.18 -41.18
C THR A 158 -17.13 -2.61 -39.81
N TYR A 159 -17.03 -1.27 -39.73
CA TYR A 159 -16.65 -0.54 -38.52
C TYR A 159 -17.73 0.47 -38.12
N PRO A 160 -18.94 0.04 -37.74
CA PRO A 160 -20.02 0.93 -37.33
C PRO A 160 -19.75 1.66 -36.02
N GLN A 161 -18.70 1.30 -35.26
CA GLN A 161 -18.32 1.94 -33.99
C GLN A 161 -16.87 2.44 -34.04
N PRO A 162 -16.59 3.58 -34.69
CA PRO A 162 -15.23 4.06 -34.90
C PRO A 162 -14.44 4.39 -33.61
N ILE A 163 -15.13 4.85 -32.55
CA ILE A 163 -14.48 5.13 -31.26
C ILE A 163 -13.90 3.84 -30.66
N ASP A 164 -14.67 2.75 -30.71
CA ASP A 164 -14.25 1.44 -30.21
C ASP A 164 -13.00 0.93 -30.95
N TYR A 165 -12.94 1.16 -32.26
CA TYR A 165 -11.75 0.82 -33.06
C TYR A 165 -10.50 1.48 -32.49
N ILE A 166 -10.55 2.80 -32.24
CA ILE A 166 -9.42 3.58 -31.73
C ILE A 166 -8.98 3.07 -30.36
N VAL A 167 -9.91 2.98 -29.40
CA VAL A 167 -9.57 2.58 -28.01
C VAL A 167 -9.07 1.14 -27.92
N THR A 168 -9.65 0.22 -28.70
CA THR A 168 -9.24 -1.19 -28.72
C THR A 168 -7.84 -1.36 -29.31
N HIS A 169 -7.49 -0.62 -30.37
CA HIS A 169 -6.14 -0.67 -30.93
C HIS A 169 -5.10 -0.10 -29.97
N PHE A 170 -5.38 1.02 -29.30
CA PHE A 170 -4.48 1.55 -28.28
C PHE A 170 -4.29 0.60 -27.10
N ALA A 171 -5.38 0.04 -26.57
CA ALA A 171 -5.31 -0.93 -25.49
C ALA A 171 -4.46 -2.14 -25.88
N TYR A 172 -4.61 -2.63 -27.12
CA TYR A 172 -3.79 -3.74 -27.63
C TYR A 172 -2.30 -3.40 -27.62
N HIS A 173 -1.92 -2.24 -28.16
CA HIS A 173 -0.52 -1.83 -28.25
C HIS A 173 0.11 -1.57 -26.88
N ILE A 174 -0.65 -1.01 -25.94
CA ILE A 174 -0.20 -0.84 -24.55
C ILE A 174 -0.02 -2.21 -23.88
N ASN A 175 -1.03 -3.07 -23.95
CA ASN A 175 -1.04 -4.37 -23.27
C ASN A 175 0.02 -5.33 -23.80
N ARG A 176 0.44 -5.21 -25.06
CA ARG A 176 1.57 -5.98 -25.60
C ARG A 176 2.90 -5.67 -24.90
N ASN A 177 3.06 -4.46 -24.38
CA ASN A 177 4.28 -4.03 -23.71
C ASN A 177 4.15 -4.02 -22.18
N ALA A 178 2.96 -4.32 -21.65
CA ALA A 178 2.64 -4.31 -20.23
C ALA A 178 3.34 -5.44 -19.45
N GLN A 179 3.82 -5.12 -18.26
CA GLN A 179 4.35 -6.07 -17.30
C GLN A 179 3.23 -7.01 -16.82
N GLY A 180 3.54 -8.30 -16.69
CA GLY A 180 2.56 -9.31 -16.24
C GLY A 180 1.65 -9.85 -17.35
N LEU A 181 1.66 -9.24 -18.54
CA LEU A 181 0.94 -9.72 -19.73
C LEU A 181 1.96 -10.17 -20.79
N SER A 182 2.22 -11.48 -20.87
CA SER A 182 3.07 -12.04 -21.93
C SER A 182 2.25 -12.38 -23.17
N ILE A 183 2.65 -11.84 -24.32
CA ILE A 183 2.02 -12.11 -25.61
C ILE A 183 3.05 -12.82 -26.50
N GLY A 184 2.86 -14.12 -26.71
CA GLY A 184 3.83 -14.97 -27.40
C GLY A 184 5.18 -15.00 -26.66
N ASN A 185 6.27 -14.75 -27.38
CA ASN A 185 7.64 -14.74 -26.84
C ASN A 185 8.07 -13.36 -26.30
N GLN A 186 7.19 -12.35 -26.34
CA GLN A 186 7.49 -11.01 -25.85
C GLN A 186 7.07 -10.89 -24.38
N ILE A 187 8.01 -10.50 -23.53
CA ILE A 187 7.76 -10.17 -22.13
C ILE A 187 7.71 -8.65 -22.04
N GLY A 188 6.50 -8.11 -21.87
CA GLY A 188 6.31 -6.68 -21.61
C GLY A 188 6.99 -6.25 -20.32
N ARG A 189 7.52 -5.02 -20.30
CA ARG A 189 8.29 -4.45 -19.18
C ARG A 189 7.67 -3.17 -18.63
N ASN A 190 6.66 -2.62 -19.29
CA ASN A 190 6.04 -1.37 -18.88
C ASN A 190 5.19 -1.60 -17.62
N PRO A 191 5.35 -0.82 -16.54
CA PRO A 191 4.70 -1.05 -15.26
C PRO A 191 3.24 -0.56 -15.25
N PHE A 192 2.50 -0.79 -16.34
CA PHE A 192 1.11 -0.43 -16.50
C PHE A 192 0.48 -1.29 -17.58
N PHE A 193 -0.84 -1.40 -17.53
CA PHE A 193 -1.66 -2.05 -18.54
C PHE A 193 -2.87 -1.16 -18.87
N ALA A 194 -3.59 -1.51 -19.93
CA ALA A 194 -4.76 -0.78 -20.39
C ALA A 194 -6.02 -1.64 -20.33
N LEU A 195 -7.13 -1.01 -19.93
CA LEU A 195 -8.48 -1.56 -19.98
C LEU A 195 -9.32 -0.69 -20.90
N ILE A 196 -10.05 -1.32 -21.83
CA ILE A 196 -11.11 -0.62 -22.56
C ILE A 196 -12.36 -0.56 -21.67
N VAL A 197 -13.00 0.60 -21.64
CA VAL A 197 -14.09 0.90 -20.71
C VAL A 197 -15.29 1.53 -21.42
N GLY A 198 -16.46 1.35 -20.84
CA GLY A 198 -17.71 1.87 -21.35
C GLY A 198 -18.82 1.79 -20.31
N ILE A 199 -20.06 1.95 -20.78
CA ILE A 199 -21.26 1.75 -19.97
C ILE A 199 -21.85 0.36 -20.20
N ALA A 200 -22.81 -0.01 -19.37
CA ALA A 200 -23.62 -1.22 -19.53
C ALA A 200 -24.43 -1.15 -20.83
N ASN A 201 -23.81 -1.50 -21.95
CA ASN A 201 -24.50 -1.67 -23.20
C ASN A 201 -24.58 -3.18 -23.49
N SER A 202 -25.81 -3.64 -23.67
CA SER A 202 -26.07 -4.93 -24.31
C SER A 202 -25.31 -4.96 -25.63
N GLY A 203 -24.47 -5.98 -25.82
CA GLY A 203 -24.00 -6.29 -27.16
C GLY A 203 -25.19 -6.55 -28.10
N PRO A 204 -24.98 -6.77 -29.40
CA PRO A 204 -26.06 -6.99 -30.38
C PRO A 204 -27.04 -8.12 -30.03
N SER A 205 -26.72 -8.97 -29.06
CA SER A 205 -27.53 -10.11 -28.59
C SER A 205 -28.35 -9.87 -27.31
N GLY A 206 -28.34 -8.66 -26.73
CA GLY A 206 -29.13 -8.38 -25.51
C GLY A 206 -28.55 -8.90 -24.19
N ALA A 207 -27.39 -9.57 -24.21
CA ALA A 207 -26.62 -9.88 -23.00
C ALA A 207 -25.70 -8.69 -22.65
N ALA A 208 -25.57 -8.37 -21.35
CA ALA A 208 -24.60 -7.38 -20.89
C ALA A 208 -23.19 -7.82 -21.33
N ALA A 209 -22.58 -7.07 -22.25
CA ALA A 209 -21.19 -7.30 -22.62
C ALA A 209 -20.29 -6.67 -21.53
N GLY A 210 -19.14 -7.29 -21.28
CA GLY A 210 -18.13 -6.79 -20.34
C GLY A 210 -18.37 -7.18 -18.87
N THR A 211 -17.36 -6.92 -18.04
CA THR A 211 -17.37 -7.18 -16.60
C THR A 211 -17.76 -5.92 -15.86
N ALA A 212 -18.79 -5.99 -15.02
CA ALA A 212 -19.22 -4.87 -14.19
C ALA A 212 -18.13 -4.51 -13.14
N ILE A 213 -17.76 -3.24 -13.08
CA ILE A 213 -16.68 -2.77 -12.20
C ILE A 213 -17.07 -2.86 -10.72
N SER A 214 -18.36 -2.67 -10.41
CA SER A 214 -18.91 -2.82 -9.06
C SER A 214 -18.89 -4.26 -8.54
N GLY A 215 -18.81 -5.25 -9.43
CA GLY A 215 -18.75 -6.67 -9.09
C GLY A 215 -17.33 -7.23 -8.95
N LEU A 216 -16.30 -6.41 -9.17
CA LEU A 216 -14.91 -6.85 -9.03
C LEU A 216 -14.57 -7.18 -7.58
N THR A 217 -13.86 -8.29 -7.38
CA THR A 217 -13.47 -8.79 -6.05
C THR A 217 -11.98 -9.12 -6.02
N ALA A 218 -11.33 -8.87 -4.88
CA ALA A 218 -9.92 -9.20 -4.70
C ALA A 218 -9.71 -10.72 -4.82
N GLY A 219 -8.61 -11.13 -5.46
CA GLY A 219 -8.28 -12.52 -5.76
C GLY A 219 -8.91 -13.06 -7.05
N SER A 220 -9.90 -12.37 -7.63
CA SER A 220 -10.44 -12.74 -8.95
C SER A 220 -9.50 -12.32 -10.08
N THR A 221 -9.58 -13.01 -11.22
CA THR A 221 -8.85 -12.66 -12.43
C THR A 221 -9.71 -11.79 -13.34
N LEU A 222 -9.17 -10.67 -13.80
CA LEU A 222 -9.78 -9.81 -14.81
C LEU A 222 -9.13 -10.07 -16.17
N ASP A 223 -9.92 -10.46 -17.16
CA ASP A 223 -9.46 -10.62 -18.54
C ASP A 223 -9.12 -9.26 -19.15
N VAL A 224 -7.90 -9.11 -19.67
CA VAL A 224 -7.40 -7.84 -20.19
C VAL A 224 -7.32 -7.85 -21.72
N ILE A 225 -6.77 -8.92 -22.29
CA ILE A 225 -6.50 -9.01 -23.73
C ILE A 225 -6.62 -10.43 -24.25
N THR A 226 -7.21 -10.59 -25.43
CA THR A 226 -7.24 -11.85 -26.18
C THR A 226 -6.39 -11.70 -27.44
N VAL A 227 -5.43 -12.63 -27.61
CA VAL A 227 -4.59 -12.71 -28.81
C VAL A 227 -4.73 -14.10 -29.41
N GLY A 228 -5.27 -14.18 -30.63
CA GLY A 228 -5.68 -15.44 -31.22
C GLY A 228 -6.73 -16.12 -30.34
N SER A 229 -6.47 -17.36 -29.93
CA SER A 229 -7.34 -18.15 -29.04
C SER A 229 -6.99 -18.05 -27.55
N THR A 230 -5.98 -17.24 -27.17
CA THR A 230 -5.50 -17.15 -25.79
C THR A 230 -5.91 -15.82 -25.15
N THR A 231 -6.61 -15.90 -24.02
CA THR A 231 -6.90 -14.74 -23.17
C THR A 231 -5.87 -14.62 -22.06
N ARG A 232 -5.42 -13.38 -21.82
CA ARG A 232 -4.53 -13.01 -20.73
C ARG A 232 -5.30 -12.17 -19.71
N ALA A 233 -5.04 -12.46 -18.45
CA ALA A 233 -5.75 -11.88 -17.32
C ALA A 233 -4.78 -11.40 -16.25
N ILE A 234 -5.25 -10.50 -15.40
CA ILE A 234 -4.53 -10.02 -14.21
C ILE A 234 -5.33 -10.40 -12.97
N THR A 235 -4.67 -10.97 -11.96
CA THR A 235 -5.27 -11.20 -10.65
C THR A 235 -5.38 -9.88 -9.89
N LEU A 236 -6.60 -9.52 -9.50
CA LEU A 236 -6.88 -8.25 -8.83
C LEU A 236 -6.50 -8.32 -7.35
N THR A 237 -5.72 -7.36 -6.87
CA THR A 237 -5.54 -7.12 -5.44
C THR A 237 -6.66 -6.23 -4.90
N GLN A 238 -6.82 -6.16 -3.57
CA GLN A 238 -7.81 -5.26 -2.97
C GLN A 238 -7.58 -3.80 -3.37
N GLU A 239 -6.32 -3.36 -3.39
CA GLU A 239 -5.96 -1.99 -3.80
C GLU A 239 -6.33 -1.69 -5.26
N MET A 240 -6.20 -2.68 -6.14
CA MET A 240 -6.61 -2.54 -7.55
C MET A 240 -8.13 -2.42 -7.68
N VAL A 241 -8.89 -3.26 -6.97
CA VAL A 241 -10.36 -3.20 -6.97
C VAL A 241 -10.85 -1.84 -6.49
N ASP A 242 -10.36 -1.38 -5.33
CA ASP A 242 -10.76 -0.09 -4.76
C ASP A 242 -10.38 1.07 -5.69
N SER A 243 -9.22 0.98 -6.35
CA SER A 243 -8.78 2.00 -7.32
C SER A 243 -9.65 2.02 -8.58
N LEU A 244 -10.03 0.85 -9.12
CA LEU A 244 -10.91 0.73 -10.28
C LEU A 244 -12.33 1.23 -9.98
N GLN A 245 -12.86 0.95 -8.78
CA GLN A 245 -14.17 1.44 -8.34
C GLN A 245 -14.16 2.95 -8.10
N ALA A 246 -13.07 3.50 -7.54
CA ALA A 246 -12.88 4.94 -7.41
C ALA A 246 -12.80 5.62 -8.79
N ALA A 247 -12.06 5.05 -9.74
CA ALA A 247 -11.98 5.54 -11.11
C ALA A 247 -13.35 5.47 -11.82
N ALA A 248 -14.12 4.39 -11.65
CA ALA A 248 -15.48 4.27 -12.16
C ALA A 248 -16.39 5.40 -11.67
N THR A 249 -16.28 5.73 -10.38
CA THR A 249 -17.02 6.84 -9.78
C THR A 249 -16.59 8.19 -10.37
N ALA A 250 -15.28 8.39 -10.57
CA ALA A 250 -14.73 9.64 -11.11
C ALA A 250 -15.07 9.87 -12.59
N THR A 251 -15.14 8.80 -13.39
CA THR A 251 -15.32 8.91 -14.86
C THR A 251 -16.68 8.44 -15.35
N SER A 252 -17.53 7.91 -14.46
CA SER A 252 -18.85 7.33 -14.77
C SER A 252 -18.85 6.11 -15.70
N PHE A 253 -17.71 5.46 -15.92
CA PHE A 253 -17.66 4.16 -16.58
C PHE A 253 -18.13 3.07 -15.63
N THR A 254 -18.85 2.08 -16.15
CA THR A 254 -19.44 1.01 -15.31
C THR A 254 -18.94 -0.38 -15.65
N HIS A 255 -18.39 -0.55 -16.86
CA HIS A 255 -17.96 -1.85 -17.37
C HIS A 255 -16.55 -1.76 -17.98
N VAL A 256 -15.79 -2.84 -17.78
CA VAL A 256 -14.51 -3.11 -18.47
C VAL A 256 -14.73 -4.21 -19.49
N PHE A 257 -14.06 -4.12 -20.64
CA PHE A 257 -14.15 -5.12 -21.70
C PHE A 257 -12.77 -5.71 -22.00
N THR A 258 -12.76 -6.97 -22.43
CA THR A 258 -11.52 -7.63 -22.86
C THR A 258 -11.10 -7.10 -24.22
N THR A 259 -9.85 -6.66 -24.34
CA THR A 259 -9.31 -6.15 -25.60
C THR A 259 -9.20 -7.27 -26.64
N ASN A 260 -9.86 -7.15 -27.79
CA ASN A 260 -9.75 -8.09 -28.90
C ASN A 260 -9.76 -7.37 -30.25
N LEU A 261 -8.63 -7.37 -30.95
CA LEU A 261 -8.50 -6.70 -32.26
C LEU A 261 -9.44 -7.26 -33.34
N ALA A 262 -9.81 -8.55 -33.27
CA ALA A 262 -10.69 -9.14 -34.27
C ALA A 262 -12.10 -8.52 -34.27
N ASN A 263 -12.51 -7.94 -33.14
CA ASN A 263 -13.83 -7.34 -32.96
C ASN A 263 -13.79 -5.81 -32.94
N ALA A 264 -12.62 -5.19 -33.06
CA ALA A 264 -12.44 -3.75 -32.90
C ALA A 264 -13.31 -2.97 -33.90
N GLY A 265 -14.14 -2.06 -33.39
CA GLY A 265 -15.03 -1.20 -34.15
C GLY A 265 -16.24 -1.89 -34.78
N THR A 266 -16.37 -3.21 -34.64
CA THR A 266 -17.48 -4.00 -35.19
C THR A 266 -18.71 -3.92 -34.30
N THR A 267 -19.87 -4.41 -34.74
CA THR A 267 -21.04 -4.55 -33.86
C THR A 267 -20.80 -5.50 -32.69
N THR A 268 -19.97 -6.53 -32.88
CA THR A 268 -19.63 -7.53 -31.84
C THR A 268 -18.70 -6.96 -30.76
N GLY A 269 -17.82 -6.01 -31.10
CA GLY A 269 -16.87 -5.38 -30.17
C GLY A 269 -17.18 -3.93 -29.76
N GLY A 270 -18.15 -3.27 -30.40
CA GLY A 270 -18.36 -1.82 -30.35
C GLY A 270 -19.02 -1.24 -29.10
N THR A 271 -18.60 -1.63 -27.90
CA THR A 271 -19.16 -1.14 -26.63
C THR A 271 -18.22 -0.25 -25.84
N ALA A 272 -16.93 -0.17 -26.19
CA ALA A 272 -15.98 0.68 -25.49
C ALA A 272 -15.99 2.12 -26.05
N THR A 273 -15.99 3.09 -25.13
CA THR A 273 -15.91 4.52 -25.48
C THR A 273 -14.75 5.25 -24.79
N GLY A 274 -13.99 4.53 -23.96
CA GLY A 274 -12.84 5.07 -23.27
C GLY A 274 -11.76 4.04 -23.00
N LEU A 275 -10.65 4.54 -22.49
CA LEU A 275 -9.46 3.78 -22.15
C LEU A 275 -9.01 4.15 -20.74
N TRP A 276 -8.77 3.16 -19.91
CA TRP A 276 -8.07 3.32 -18.64
C TRP A 276 -6.66 2.76 -18.76
N VAL A 277 -5.66 3.55 -18.38
CA VAL A 277 -4.29 3.08 -18.19
C VAL A 277 -4.05 2.97 -16.69
N VAL A 278 -3.84 1.73 -16.23
CA VAL A 278 -3.73 1.37 -14.82
C VAL A 278 -2.27 1.03 -14.52
N ALA A 279 -1.67 1.74 -13.57
CA ALA A 279 -0.32 1.48 -13.10
C ALA A 279 -0.27 0.20 -12.25
N LEU A 280 0.78 -0.58 -12.43
CA LEU A 280 1.13 -1.74 -11.61
C LEU A 280 2.18 -1.33 -10.57
N ASP A 281 2.33 -2.17 -9.54
CA ASP A 281 3.41 -1.98 -8.58
C ASP A 281 4.77 -2.27 -9.22
N GLY A 282 5.76 -1.44 -8.88
CA GLY A 282 7.15 -1.68 -9.26
C GLY A 282 7.67 -2.99 -8.67
N ILE A 283 8.43 -3.73 -9.47
CA ILE A 283 9.05 -4.99 -9.03
C ILE A 283 10.13 -4.65 -7.98
N PRO A 284 10.12 -5.27 -6.79
CA PRO A 284 11.19 -5.09 -5.82
C PRO A 284 12.51 -5.68 -6.34
N ALA A 285 13.62 -4.97 -6.10
CA ALA A 285 14.96 -5.45 -6.43
C ALA A 285 15.46 -6.47 -5.40
N TYR A 286 16.51 -7.23 -5.75
CA TYR A 286 17.10 -8.23 -4.84
C TYR A 286 17.70 -7.60 -3.57
N SER A 287 18.28 -6.41 -3.69
CA SER A 287 18.65 -5.56 -2.57
C SER A 287 17.81 -4.29 -2.65
N ASP A 288 16.93 -4.10 -1.68
CA ASP A 288 15.90 -3.08 -1.75
C ASP A 288 15.77 -2.34 -0.42
N TYR A 289 15.97 -1.02 -0.50
CA TYR A 289 15.87 -0.10 0.64
C TYR A 289 14.77 0.94 0.44
N VAL A 290 14.06 0.90 -0.69
CA VAL A 290 13.03 1.89 -1.04
C VAL A 290 11.68 1.37 -0.53
N PRO A 291 11.00 2.06 0.40
CA PRO A 291 9.70 1.60 0.87
C PRO A 291 8.62 1.70 -0.21
N GLN A 292 8.68 2.71 -1.06
CA GLN A 292 7.70 2.97 -2.12
C GLN A 292 7.66 1.86 -3.19
N LYS A 293 6.46 1.51 -3.66
CA LYS A 293 6.23 0.56 -4.76
C LYS A 293 5.25 1.10 -5.81
N LYS A 294 4.41 2.07 -5.47
CA LYS A 294 3.41 2.60 -6.41
C LYS A 294 4.09 3.39 -7.51
N VAL A 295 3.65 3.10 -8.73
CA VAL A 295 4.06 3.81 -9.94
C VAL A 295 2.97 4.81 -10.28
N ASN A 296 3.39 6.01 -10.65
CA ASN A 296 2.50 6.98 -11.25
C ASN A 296 2.51 6.85 -12.77
N VAL A 297 1.36 7.07 -13.41
CA VAL A 297 1.23 7.05 -14.86
C VAL A 297 0.53 8.32 -15.34
N THR A 298 1.01 8.84 -16.46
CA THR A 298 0.47 10.02 -17.13
C THR A 298 0.31 9.70 -18.61
N VAL A 299 -0.83 10.11 -19.19
CA VAL A 299 -1.13 9.87 -20.59
C VAL A 299 -1.33 11.18 -21.32
N GLY A 300 -0.48 11.41 -22.32
CA GLY A 300 -0.55 12.56 -23.22
C GLY A 300 -1.19 12.18 -24.56
N LEU A 301 -2.14 12.99 -25.00
CA LEU A 301 -2.74 12.91 -26.34
C LEU A 301 -1.90 13.79 -27.28
N THR A 302 -1.08 13.17 -28.14
CA THR A 302 0.00 13.88 -28.85
C THR A 302 -0.31 14.21 -30.30
N ARG A 303 -1.14 13.41 -30.98
CA ARG A 303 -1.54 13.62 -32.39
C ARG A 303 -2.92 13.05 -32.67
N GLY A 304 -3.66 13.66 -33.60
CA GLY A 304 -4.99 13.21 -34.05
C GLY A 304 -6.15 13.55 -33.10
N PHE A 305 -5.87 13.65 -31.80
CA PHE A 305 -6.83 14.10 -30.81
C PHE A 305 -6.97 15.63 -30.80
N ASP A 306 -8.20 16.11 -30.67
CA ASP A 306 -8.45 17.51 -30.32
C ASP A 306 -8.23 17.70 -28.82
N TYR A 307 -7.08 18.26 -28.47
CA TYR A 307 -6.62 18.42 -27.09
C TYR A 307 -7.53 19.31 -26.23
N ASN A 308 -8.37 20.15 -26.84
CA ASN A 308 -9.31 21.02 -26.11
C ASN A 308 -10.61 20.31 -25.76
N THR A 309 -10.96 19.23 -26.48
CA THR A 309 -12.29 18.61 -26.40
C THR A 309 -12.26 17.16 -25.94
N VAL A 310 -11.16 16.43 -26.13
CA VAL A 310 -11.02 15.06 -25.64
C VAL A 310 -10.61 15.06 -24.17
N THR A 311 -11.39 14.39 -23.33
CA THR A 311 -11.07 14.25 -21.90
C THR A 311 -9.88 13.31 -21.73
N SER A 312 -8.82 13.80 -21.08
CA SER A 312 -7.67 13.03 -20.62
C SER A 312 -7.33 13.47 -19.20
N VAL A 313 -7.68 12.65 -18.21
CA VAL A 313 -7.61 13.03 -16.80
C VAL A 313 -7.08 11.89 -15.93
N ARG A 314 -6.41 12.25 -14.85
CA ARG A 314 -6.09 11.29 -13.79
C ARG A 314 -7.37 10.97 -13.00
N ALA A 315 -7.85 9.74 -13.14
CA ALA A 315 -9.04 9.26 -12.44
C ALA A 315 -8.71 8.82 -11.00
N GLN A 316 -7.49 8.34 -10.76
CA GLN A 316 -7.01 7.98 -9.43
C GLN A 316 -5.53 8.32 -9.28
N THR A 317 -5.17 8.90 -8.13
CA THR A 317 -3.79 9.24 -7.76
C THR A 317 -3.15 8.07 -7.00
N PRO A 318 -1.87 7.74 -7.28
CA PRO A 318 -1.19 6.68 -6.55
C PRO A 318 -0.96 7.07 -5.10
N ASP A 319 -1.06 6.09 -4.21
CA ASP A 319 -0.84 6.26 -2.77
C ASP A 319 -0.21 4.97 -2.22
N GLU A 320 0.89 5.08 -1.50
CA GLU A 320 1.58 3.92 -0.91
C GLU A 320 0.77 3.26 0.22
N GLY A 321 -0.27 3.92 0.70
CA GLY A 321 -0.98 3.49 1.89
C GLY A 321 -0.08 3.60 3.13
N GLN A 322 -0.50 2.95 4.20
CA GLN A 322 0.11 3.07 5.52
C GLN A 322 -0.02 1.76 6.31
N GLY A 323 0.97 1.45 7.14
CA GLY A 323 0.93 0.28 8.03
C GLY A 323 1.29 -1.05 7.37
N TYR A 324 1.97 -1.04 6.22
CA TYR A 324 2.46 -2.25 5.57
C TYR A 324 3.67 -2.85 6.31
N GLY A 325 3.63 -4.15 6.60
CA GLY A 325 4.70 -4.88 7.28
C GLY A 325 6.06 -4.69 6.60
N ARG A 326 6.13 -4.76 5.27
CA ARG A 326 7.37 -4.49 4.53
C ARG A 326 7.95 -3.09 4.78
N GLN A 327 7.12 -2.05 4.78
CA GLN A 327 7.60 -0.67 5.04
C GLN A 327 8.17 -0.55 6.46
N LEU A 328 7.53 -1.20 7.43
CA LEU A 328 7.99 -1.26 8.82
C LEU A 328 9.25 -2.12 8.98
N SER A 329 9.38 -3.20 8.20
CA SER A 329 10.58 -4.04 8.16
C SER A 329 11.80 -3.25 7.68
N LEU A 330 11.63 -2.47 6.61
CA LEU A 330 12.68 -1.57 6.12
C LEU A 330 13.03 -0.46 7.12
N LEU A 331 12.03 0.13 7.78
CA LEU A 331 12.26 1.11 8.85
C LEU A 331 13.03 0.50 10.03
N TYR A 332 12.71 -0.75 10.39
CA TYR A 332 13.42 -1.49 11.44
C TYR A 332 14.90 -1.69 11.05
N ALA A 333 15.15 -2.13 9.82
CA ALA A 333 16.49 -2.34 9.30
C ALA A 333 17.30 -1.02 9.24
N ALA A 334 16.69 0.07 8.76
CA ALA A 334 17.33 1.38 8.64
C ALA A 334 17.73 1.98 10.00
N THR A 335 16.90 1.80 11.03
CA THR A 335 17.15 2.33 12.38
C THR A 335 18.03 1.43 13.24
N GLN A 336 18.44 0.28 12.71
CA GLN A 336 19.26 -0.69 13.44
C GLN A 336 20.61 -0.10 13.88
N GLY A 337 21.23 0.74 13.05
CA GLY A 337 22.50 1.41 13.38
C GLY A 337 22.42 2.24 14.67
N GLN A 338 21.31 2.96 14.88
CA GLN A 338 21.11 3.78 16.07
C GLN A 338 20.97 2.92 17.34
N ARG A 339 20.29 1.77 17.24
CA ARG A 339 20.19 0.79 18.33
C ARG A 339 21.54 0.16 18.66
N LYS A 340 22.40 -0.03 17.65
CA LYS A 340 23.77 -0.56 17.79
C LYS A 340 24.71 0.41 18.53
N TYR A 341 24.63 1.71 18.27
CA TYR A 341 25.49 2.72 18.92
C TYR A 341 25.21 2.89 20.41
N PHE A 342 23.94 2.81 20.84
CA PHE A 342 23.59 2.88 22.26
C PHE A 342 24.19 1.71 23.06
N HIS A 343 24.33 0.54 22.45
CA HIS A 343 24.80 -0.68 23.12
C HIS A 343 26.31 -0.99 22.96
N ARG A 344 27.12 -0.08 22.39
CA ARG A 344 28.59 -0.24 22.21
C ARG A 344 29.01 -1.59 21.61
N HIS A 345 28.27 -2.10 20.62
CA HIS A 345 28.69 -3.31 19.90
C HIS A 345 29.91 -2.97 19.03
N THR A 346 31.08 -3.43 19.45
CA THR A 346 32.40 -3.15 18.83
C THR A 346 33.00 -4.36 18.10
N ALA A 347 32.26 -5.46 17.98
CA ALA A 347 32.76 -6.71 17.40
C ALA A 347 32.17 -6.95 16.00
N ASP A 348 33.05 -7.09 15.00
CA ASP A 348 32.73 -7.56 13.66
C ASP A 348 32.85 -9.09 13.59
N PRO A 349 31.90 -9.81 12.96
CA PRO A 349 30.69 -9.31 12.32
C PRO A 349 29.61 -8.91 13.33
N ILE A 350 28.90 -7.82 13.02
CA ILE A 350 27.83 -7.31 13.87
C ILE A 350 26.64 -8.27 13.82
N VAL A 351 26.42 -9.00 14.92
CA VAL A 351 25.30 -9.95 15.05
C VAL A 351 24.02 -9.21 15.40
N ASN A 352 22.94 -9.53 14.68
CA ASN A 352 21.67 -8.84 14.77
C ASN A 352 20.59 -9.77 15.32
N PHE A 353 19.71 -9.25 16.17
CA PHE A 353 18.47 -9.95 16.45
C PHE A 353 17.57 -9.98 15.20
N PRO A 354 16.81 -11.07 14.99
CA PRO A 354 15.83 -11.14 13.91
C PRO A 354 14.83 -9.98 13.98
N ASN A 355 14.45 -9.47 12.81
CA ASN A 355 13.38 -8.48 12.71
C ASN A 355 12.05 -9.16 13.10
N PRO A 356 11.32 -8.64 14.12
CA PRO A 356 10.05 -9.23 14.56
C PRO A 356 8.86 -8.87 13.64
N ILE A 357 9.04 -7.94 12.68
CA ILE A 357 7.97 -7.52 11.78
C ILE A 357 7.76 -8.56 10.68
N VAL A 358 6.52 -9.00 10.49
CA VAL A 358 6.12 -9.92 9.42
C VAL A 358 5.71 -9.09 8.19
N GLU A 359 6.39 -9.28 7.07
CA GLU A 359 6.26 -8.37 5.91
C GLU A 359 4.87 -8.39 5.25
N ASP A 360 4.21 -9.54 5.27
CA ASP A 360 2.89 -9.75 4.67
C ASP A 360 1.72 -9.36 5.60
N GLN A 361 2.02 -8.86 6.80
CA GLN A 361 1.00 -8.40 7.75
C GLN A 361 0.72 -6.90 7.64
N GLN A 362 -0.50 -6.53 8.04
CA GLN A 362 -0.97 -5.15 8.15
C GLN A 362 -0.94 -4.74 9.63
N TYR A 363 -0.48 -3.53 9.93
CA TYR A 363 -0.30 -3.06 11.30
C TYR A 363 -0.98 -1.71 11.54
N THR A 364 -1.51 -1.55 12.75
CA THR A 364 -1.71 -0.23 13.37
C THR A 364 -0.42 0.13 14.10
N VAL A 365 0.12 1.31 13.81
CA VAL A 365 1.42 1.74 14.30
C VAL A 365 1.23 2.85 15.32
N TYR A 366 1.82 2.69 16.48
CA TYR A 366 1.91 3.72 17.50
C TYR A 366 3.34 4.23 17.56
N ASN A 367 3.50 5.54 17.52
CA ASN A 367 4.78 6.19 17.72
C ASN A 367 4.69 6.99 19.02
N ILE A 368 5.50 6.61 20.00
CA ILE A 368 5.57 7.23 21.32
C ILE A 368 6.87 8.00 21.37
N MET A 369 6.77 9.32 21.37
CA MET A 369 7.90 10.21 21.60
C MET A 369 7.88 10.64 23.06
N HIS A 370 9.00 10.45 23.74
CA HIS A 370 9.18 10.84 25.13
C HIS A 370 10.66 11.11 25.36
N GLY A 371 11.05 11.40 26.59
CA GLY A 371 12.44 11.54 26.95
C GLY A 371 12.57 11.80 28.44
N TYR A 372 13.81 11.87 28.90
CA TYR A 372 14.10 12.17 30.30
C TYR A 372 15.26 13.16 30.38
N TRP A 373 15.31 13.88 31.49
CA TRP A 373 16.39 14.79 31.79
C TRP A 373 17.53 14.05 32.49
N ASN A 374 18.73 14.13 31.93
CA ASN A 374 19.95 13.60 32.53
C ASN A 374 20.95 14.72 32.81
N ALA A 375 21.76 14.58 33.85
CA ALA A 375 22.85 15.52 34.13
C ALA A 375 24.18 14.95 33.63
N THR A 376 24.49 15.15 32.35
CA THR A 376 25.83 14.83 31.83
C THR A 376 26.73 16.05 32.03
N GLY A 377 27.86 15.90 32.72
CA GLY A 377 28.83 16.99 32.88
C GLY A 377 28.33 18.20 33.69
N GLY A 378 27.30 18.02 34.54
CA GLY A 378 26.79 19.08 35.42
C GLY A 378 25.79 20.04 34.78
N ARG A 379 25.34 19.78 33.54
CA ARG A 379 24.24 20.52 32.90
C ARG A 379 23.06 19.57 32.66
N PRO A 380 21.80 20.01 32.88
CA PRO A 380 20.65 19.23 32.49
C PRO A 380 20.58 19.14 30.96
N GLU A 381 20.61 17.92 30.44
CA GLU A 381 20.48 17.59 29.03
C GLU A 381 19.22 16.73 28.85
N TYR A 382 18.41 17.05 27.85
CA TYR A 382 17.24 16.26 27.50
C TYR A 382 17.65 15.12 26.57
N VAL A 383 17.30 13.88 26.92
CA VAL A 383 17.58 12.67 26.14
C VAL A 383 16.28 12.21 25.46
N PRO A 384 16.05 12.56 24.19
CA PRO A 384 14.84 12.16 23.47
C PRO A 384 14.87 10.65 23.15
N GLN A 385 13.71 10.02 23.27
CA GLN A 385 13.44 8.62 23.02
C GLN A 385 12.24 8.47 22.08
N ARG A 386 12.27 7.45 21.24
CA ARG A 386 11.19 7.13 20.31
C ARG A 386 10.95 5.63 20.29
N GLU A 387 9.75 5.25 20.66
CA GLU A 387 9.30 3.87 20.71
C GLU A 387 8.22 3.65 19.65
N ILE A 388 8.36 2.59 18.87
CA ILE A 388 7.41 2.23 17.81
C ILE A 388 6.77 0.89 18.16
N ILE A 389 5.45 0.89 18.32
CA ILE A 389 4.68 -0.31 18.63
C ILE A 389 3.81 -0.63 17.42
N CYS A 390 3.97 -1.84 16.88
CA CYS A 390 3.22 -2.31 15.74
C CYS A 390 2.26 -3.41 16.20
N ILE A 391 0.95 -3.13 16.18
CA ILE A 391 -0.08 -4.10 16.54
C ILE A 391 -0.73 -4.61 15.26
N PRO A 392 -0.73 -5.94 14.98
CA PRO A 392 -1.39 -6.48 13.80
C PRO A 392 -2.84 -6.01 13.72
N ARG A 393 -3.26 -5.56 12.54
CA ARG A 393 -4.61 -5.03 12.29
C ARG A 393 -5.67 -6.07 12.60
N TYR A 394 -5.42 -7.32 12.23
CA TYR A 394 -6.34 -8.43 12.38
C TYR A 394 -5.77 -9.48 13.34
N SER A 395 -6.62 -10.02 14.21
CA SER A 395 -6.25 -11.16 15.07
C SER A 395 -6.43 -12.49 14.33
N THR A 396 -7.43 -12.58 13.46
CA THR A 396 -7.68 -13.73 12.58
C THR A 396 -8.56 -13.29 11.41
N GLY A 397 -8.21 -13.70 10.20
CA GLY A 397 -8.94 -13.31 8.98
C GLY A 397 -9.06 -11.79 8.84
N THR A 398 -10.29 -11.29 8.79
CA THR A 398 -10.63 -9.86 8.66
C THR A 398 -11.12 -9.23 9.97
N THR A 399 -11.08 -9.96 11.10
CA THR A 399 -11.56 -9.46 12.40
C THR A 399 -10.52 -8.54 13.02
N THR A 400 -10.88 -7.27 13.26
CA THR A 400 -10.00 -6.28 13.88
C THR A 400 -9.45 -6.80 15.21
N ASN A 401 -8.15 -6.62 15.41
CA ASN A 401 -7.47 -7.08 16.60
C ASN A 401 -7.97 -6.30 17.84
N PRO A 402 -8.60 -6.96 18.83
CA PRO A 402 -9.14 -6.29 20.01
C PRO A 402 -8.05 -5.63 20.87
N VAL A 403 -6.79 -6.08 20.74
CA VAL A 403 -5.64 -5.50 21.44
C VAL A 403 -5.47 -4.01 21.12
N ILE A 404 -5.85 -3.57 19.92
CA ILE A 404 -5.80 -2.17 19.52
C ILE A 404 -6.68 -1.32 20.45
N ALA A 405 -7.93 -1.74 20.66
CA ALA A 405 -8.88 -1.01 21.50
C ALA A 405 -8.46 -1.04 22.98
N THR A 406 -8.01 -2.19 23.48
CA THR A 406 -7.55 -2.29 24.88
C THR A 406 -6.29 -1.45 25.12
N PHE A 407 -5.37 -1.41 24.16
CA PHE A 407 -4.17 -0.59 24.23
C PHE A 407 -4.51 0.91 24.20
N ASP A 408 -5.42 1.32 23.30
CA ASP A 408 -5.91 2.70 23.25
C ASP A 408 -6.53 3.13 24.57
N THR A 409 -7.39 2.30 25.17
CA THR A 409 -8.03 2.59 26.46
C THR A 409 -7.01 2.75 27.57
N ALA A 410 -6.11 1.77 27.71
CA ALA A 410 -5.15 1.77 28.81
C ALA A 410 -4.17 2.95 28.71
N LEU A 411 -3.60 3.19 27.52
CA LEU A 411 -2.63 4.26 27.33
C LEU A 411 -3.27 5.65 27.42
N ASN A 412 -4.47 5.86 26.88
CA ASN A 412 -5.18 7.14 27.05
C ASN A 412 -5.55 7.42 28.51
N SER A 413 -5.95 6.40 29.28
CA SER A 413 -6.22 6.56 30.71
C SER A 413 -4.98 7.08 31.45
N TRP A 414 -3.83 6.47 31.18
CA TRP A 414 -2.58 6.87 31.81
C TRP A 414 -2.14 8.27 31.37
N LEU A 415 -2.15 8.57 30.06
CA LEU A 415 -1.81 9.88 29.51
C LEU A 415 -2.69 10.99 30.09
N ALA A 416 -4.01 10.77 30.15
CA ALA A 416 -4.95 11.73 30.71
C ALA A 416 -4.65 12.01 32.19
N SER A 417 -4.36 10.97 32.97
CA SER A 417 -3.98 11.13 34.38
C SER A 417 -2.63 11.85 34.57
N ALA A 418 -1.70 11.72 33.61
CA ALA A 418 -0.43 12.45 33.59
C ALA A 418 -0.57 13.91 33.12
N GLY A 419 -1.75 14.33 32.65
CA GLY A 419 -1.95 15.64 32.02
C GLY A 419 -1.30 15.76 30.64
N ALA A 420 -0.95 14.62 30.01
CA ALA A 420 -0.42 14.56 28.65
C ALA A 420 -1.58 14.55 27.62
N PRO A 421 -1.32 14.97 26.36
CA PRO A 421 -2.32 14.84 25.30
C PRO A 421 -2.75 13.39 25.08
N SER A 422 -4.02 13.19 24.71
CA SER A 422 -4.51 11.88 24.28
C SER A 422 -3.81 11.43 22.99
N ILE A 423 -3.90 10.14 22.69
CA ILE A 423 -3.37 9.56 21.46
C ILE A 423 -3.95 10.29 20.25
N LYS A 424 -3.07 10.88 19.45
CA LYS A 424 -3.46 11.62 18.25
C LYS A 424 -3.49 10.70 17.03
N ALA A 425 -4.63 10.62 16.35
CA ALA A 425 -4.71 9.96 15.05
C ALA A 425 -3.96 10.77 13.98
N ILE A 426 -3.19 10.09 13.14
CA ILE A 426 -2.60 10.62 11.91
C ILE A 426 -3.39 10.01 10.74
N ASP A 427 -4.06 10.86 9.97
CA ASP A 427 -4.83 10.49 8.77
C ASP A 427 -3.98 10.48 7.48
#